data_AF-A0A1G4TV35-F1
#
_entry.id   AF-A0A1G4TV35-F1
#
_cell.length_a   1.000
_cell.length_b   1.000
_cell.length_c   1.000
_cell.angle_alpha   90.00
_cell.angle_beta   90.00
_cell.angle_gamma   90.00
#
_symmetry.space_group_name_H-M   'P 1'
#
loop_
_entity.id
_entity.type
_entity.pdbx_description
1 polymer ?
#
loop_
_entity_poly.entity_id
_entity_poly.type
_entity_poly.pdbx_seq_one_letter_code
_entity_poly.pdbx_strand_id
1 'polypeptide(L)'
;MKNCITIPSVLQSILSLEEVKSIVQMIGYEDKARKFTVYDLLQYWCTAAHQQWEGYRAGVDCAHSCGLIQVHYSSFSSKAA
;
A
#
# COMPACT_ATOMS: atom_id res chain seq x y z
N MET A 1 18.73 8.25 3.43
CA MET A 1 18.33 7.12 2.56
C MET A 1 17.76 7.71 1.28
N LYS A 2 18.08 7.17 0.09
CA LYS A 2 17.47 7.62 -1.16
C LYS A 2 16.01 7.19 -1.17
N ASN A 3 15.09 8.09 -1.51
CA ASN A 3 13.67 7.76 -1.57
C ASN A 3 13.44 6.67 -2.63
N CYS A 4 12.96 5.50 -2.22
CA CYS A 4 12.74 4.36 -3.11
C CYS A 4 11.29 4.36 -3.59
N ILE A 5 10.96 5.34 -4.43
CA ILE A 5 9.59 5.55 -4.97
C ILE A 5 9.31 4.78 -6.26
N THR A 6 10.32 4.08 -6.81
CA THR A 6 10.23 3.40 -8.11
C THR A 6 9.12 2.36 -8.14
N ILE A 7 8.94 1.58 -7.07
CA ILE A 7 7.91 0.53 -7.03
C ILE A 7 6.50 1.13 -7.02
N PRO A 8 6.15 2.09 -6.14
CA PRO A 8 4.87 2.79 -6.23
C PRO A 8 4.60 3.41 -7.61
N SER A 9 5.59 4.06 -8.22
CA SER A 9 5.42 4.67 -9.55
C SER A 9 5.17 3.64 -10.66
N VAL A 10 5.89 2.52 -10.64
CA VAL A 10 5.68 1.43 -11.62
C VAL A 10 4.29 0.82 -11.42
N LEU A 11 3.90 0.52 -10.17
CA LEU A 11 2.58 -0.02 -9.88
C LEU A 11 1.48 0.91 -10.39
N GLN A 12 1.59 2.21 -10.14
CA GLN A 12 0.61 3.21 -10.63
C GLN A 12 0.50 3.22 -12.16
N SER A 13 1.59 2.94 -12.88
CA SER A 13 1.60 2.90 -14.35
C SER A 13 0.96 1.64 -14.94
N ILE A 14 0.94 0.54 -14.17
CA ILE A 14 0.36 -0.75 -14.57
C ILE A 14 -1.09 -0.87 -14.10
N LEU A 15 -1.39 -0.34 -12.91
CA LEU A 15 -2.69 -0.42 -12.27
C LEU A 15 -2.97 0.89 -11.52
N SER A 16 -3.76 1.74 -12.15
CA SER A 16 -4.15 3.03 -11.60
C SER A 16 -5.10 2.88 -10.41
N LEU A 17 -5.23 3.95 -9.62
CA LEU A 17 -6.18 4.02 -8.51
C LEU A 17 -7.63 3.69 -8.94
N GLU A 18 -8.05 4.19 -10.10
CA GLU A 18 -9.42 4.00 -10.60
C GLU A 18 -9.67 2.58 -11.07
N GLU A 19 -8.66 1.92 -11.65
CA GLU A 19 -8.74 0.49 -12.00
C GLU A 19 -8.83 -0.38 -10.75
N VAL A 20 -8.02 -0.10 -9.72
CA VAL A 20 -8.11 -0.83 -8.43
C VAL A 20 -9.49 -0.64 -7.80
N LYS A 21 -10.01 0.59 -7.75
CA LYS A 21 -11.37 0.85 -7.24
C LYS A 21 -12.43 0.08 -8.02
N SER A 22 -12.32 0.05 -9.35
CA SER A 22 -13.26 -0.66 -10.23
C SER A 22 -13.24 -2.17 -9.97
N ILE A 23 -12.05 -2.77 -9.80
CA ILE A 23 -11.88 -4.19 -9.47
C ILE A 23 -12.46 -4.49 -8.08
N VAL A 24 -12.13 -3.66 -7.09
CA VAL A 24 -12.64 -3.79 -5.71
C VAL A 24 -14.16 -3.76 -5.67
N GLN A 25 -14.78 -2.85 -6.43
CA GLN A 25 -16.23 -2.77 -6.56
C GLN A 25 -16.81 -3.99 -7.28
N MET A 26 -16.16 -4.45 -8.36
CA MET A 26 -16.58 -5.62 -9.14
C MET A 26 -16.66 -6.89 -8.28
N ILE A 27 -15.72 -7.09 -7.37
CA ILE A 27 -15.71 -8.25 -6.45
C ILE A 27 -16.62 -8.06 -5.23
N GLY A 28 -17.32 -6.92 -5.11
CA GLY A 28 -18.19 -6.61 -3.99
C GLY A 28 -17.46 -6.34 -2.67
N TYR A 29 -16.17 -6.03 -2.71
CA TYR A 29 -15.43 -5.67 -1.50
C TYR A 29 -15.71 -4.22 -1.14
N GLU A 30 -16.22 -4.00 0.08
CA GLU A 30 -16.50 -2.66 0.58
C GLU A 30 -15.25 -2.08 1.27
N ASP A 31 -14.54 -1.17 0.60
CA ASP A 31 -13.45 -0.45 1.22
C ASP A 31 -13.97 0.67 2.15
N LYS A 32 -14.08 0.34 3.45
CA LYS A 32 -14.54 1.27 4.50
C LYS A 32 -13.51 2.31 4.93
N ALA A 33 -12.24 2.15 4.54
CA ALA A 33 -11.17 2.98 5.06
C ALA A 33 -11.08 4.31 4.29
N ARG A 34 -11.19 5.43 5.01
CA ARG A 34 -11.09 6.77 4.40
C ARG A 34 -9.66 7.20 4.07
N LYS A 35 -8.67 6.69 4.81
CA LYS A 35 -7.27 7.16 4.76
C LYS A 35 -6.28 6.13 4.21
N PHE A 36 -6.55 4.84 4.38
CA PHE A 36 -5.67 3.76 3.94
C PHE A 36 -6.50 2.81 3.09
N THR A 37 -6.56 3.08 1.80
CA THR A 37 -7.41 2.38 0.82
C THR A 37 -6.81 1.02 0.42
N VAL A 38 -7.54 0.20 -0.33
CA VAL A 38 -6.99 -1.04 -0.93
C VAL A 38 -5.83 -0.71 -1.87
N TYR A 39 -5.89 0.43 -2.57
CA TYR A 39 -4.79 0.89 -3.41
C TYR A 39 -3.53 1.22 -2.61
N ASP A 40 -3.68 1.83 -1.43
CA ASP A 40 -2.55 2.07 -0.52
C ASP A 40 -1.99 0.76 0.01
N LEU A 41 -2.84 -0.19 0.39
CA LEU A 41 -2.43 -1.52 0.82
C LEU A 41 -1.63 -2.26 -0.28
N LEU A 42 -2.07 -2.17 -1.54
CA LEU A 42 -1.38 -2.79 -2.66
C LEU A 42 0.03 -2.21 -2.85
N GLN A 43 0.17 -0.88 -2.79
CA GLN A 43 1.48 -0.22 -2.84
C GLN A 43 2.39 -0.64 -1.67
N TYR A 44 1.81 -0.78 -0.47
CA TYR A 44 2.50 -1.30 0.71
C TYR A 44 3.01 -2.72 0.48
N TRP A 45 2.18 -3.64 -0.02
CA TRP A 45 2.60 -5.02 -0.29
C TRP A 45 3.69 -5.12 -1.36
N CYS A 46 3.54 -4.39 -2.47
CA CYS A 46 4.56 -4.39 -3.52
C CYS A 46 5.91 -3.86 -3.01
N THR A 47 5.88 -2.78 -2.22
CA THR A 47 7.10 -2.20 -1.65
C THR A 47 7.71 -3.11 -0.59
N ALA A 48 6.87 -3.70 0.28
CA ALA A 48 7.30 -4.66 1.29
C ALA A 48 7.96 -5.89 0.68
N ALA A 49 7.40 -6.43 -0.41
CA ALA A 49 7.98 -7.55 -1.13
C ALA A 49 9.32 -7.18 -1.78
N HIS A 50 9.41 -5.99 -2.39
CA HIS A 50 10.65 -5.52 -3.04
C HIS A 50 11.79 -5.25 -2.03
N GLN A 51 11.47 -4.65 -0.89
CA GLN A 51 12.45 -4.29 0.14
C GLN A 51 12.60 -5.34 1.24
N GLN A 52 11.85 -6.45 1.15
CA GLN A 52 11.90 -7.54 2.11
C GLN A 52 11.64 -7.07 3.54
N TRP A 53 10.55 -6.33 3.74
CA TRP A 53 10.21 -5.83 5.07
C TRP A 53 9.93 -6.97 6.05
N GLU A 54 10.57 -6.92 7.23
CA GLU A 54 10.51 -7.94 8.28
C GLU A 54 9.12 -8.07 8.95
N GLY A 55 8.23 -7.11 8.75
CA GLY A 55 6.86 -7.15 9.27
C GLY A 55 6.17 -5.79 9.26
N TYR A 56 4.94 -5.74 9.78
CA TYR A 56 4.10 -4.53 9.72
C TYR A 56 4.71 -3.31 10.42
N ARG A 57 5.42 -3.50 11.54
CA ARG A 57 6.08 -2.40 12.27
C ARG A 57 7.26 -1.83 11.48
N ALA A 58 8.19 -2.70 11.07
CA ALA A 58 9.30 -2.30 10.21
C ALA A 58 8.79 -1.64 8.92
N GLY A 59 7.70 -2.16 8.36
CA GLY A 59 7.10 -1.61 7.15
C GLY A 59 6.56 -0.20 7.30
N VAL A 60 5.85 0.14 8.39
CA VAL A 60 5.39 1.53 8.59
C VAL A 60 6.55 2.50 8.85
N ASP A 61 7.65 2.02 9.44
CA ASP A 61 8.86 2.82 9.63
C ASP A 61 9.56 3.10 8.29
N CYS A 62 9.55 2.13 7.36
CA CYS A 62 10.10 2.28 6.02
C CYS A 62 9.19 3.06 5.05
N ALA A 63 7.87 3.01 5.26
CA ALA A 63 6.85 3.50 4.31
C ALA A 63 7.06 4.96 3.88
N HIS A 64 7.36 5.86 4.83
CA HIS A 64 7.56 7.28 4.53
C HIS A 64 8.73 7.51 3.56
N SER A 65 9.83 6.76 3.73
CA SER A 65 11.00 6.84 2.84
C SER A 65 10.72 6.27 1.44
N CYS A 66 9.62 5.54 1.27
CA CYS A 66 9.18 4.95 0.00
C CYS A 66 8.10 5.79 -0.69
N GLY A 67 7.78 6.98 -0.17
CA GLY A 67 6.71 7.82 -0.70
C GLY A 67 5.29 7.30 -0.43
N LEU A 68 5.15 6.34 0.48
CA LEU A 68 3.85 5.81 0.90
C LEU A 68 3.27 6.67 2.03
N ILE A 69 1.94 6.69 2.14
CA ILE A 69 1.27 7.40 3.23
C ILE A 69 1.70 6.82 4.58
N GLN A 70 1.86 7.64 5.61
CA GLN A 70 2.21 7.16 6.94
C GLN A 70 0.95 6.69 7.69
N VAL A 71 0.96 5.44 8.16
CA VAL A 71 -0.12 4.87 8.98
C VAL A 71 0.46 4.19 10.21
N HIS A 72 -0.38 3.96 11.22
CA HIS A 72 0.01 3.13 12.35
C HIS A 72 0.08 1.65 11.93
N TYR A 73 1.00 0.88 12.50
CA TYR A 73 1.18 -0.55 12.15
C TYR A 73 -0.11 -1.35 12.36
N SER A 74 -0.96 -0.98 13.33
CA SER A 74 -2.25 -1.64 13.53
C SER A 74 -3.18 -1.43 12.34
N SER A 75 -3.26 -0.21 11.79
CA SER A 75 -4.06 0.08 10.59
C SER A 75 -3.58 -0.69 9.38
N PHE A 76 -2.26 -0.83 9.23
CA PHE A 76 -1.68 -1.67 8.18
C PHE A 76 -2.08 -3.13 8.39
N SER A 77 -1.82 -3.69 9.58
CA SER A 77 -2.12 -5.10 9.86
C SER A 77 -3.61 -5.45 9.77
N SER A 78 -4.51 -4.58 10.27
CA SER A 78 -5.95 -4.84 10.28
C SER A 78 -6.57 -4.81 8.90
N LYS A 79 -5.94 -4.13 7.93
CA LYS A 79 -6.42 -4.10 6.55
C LYS A 79 -5.75 -5.16 5.68
N ALA A 80 -4.55 -5.60 6.05
CA ALA A 80 -3.85 -6.68 5.38
C ALA A 80 -4.36 -8.08 5.77
N ALA A 81 -5.05 -8.21 6.91
CA ALA A 81 -5.66 -9.44 7.42
C ALA A 81 -7.13 -9.54 7.02
#